data_AF-A0A4R4SPG8-F1
#
_entry.id   AF-A0A4R4SPG8-F1
#
_cell.length_a   1.000
_cell.length_b   1.000
_cell.length_c   1.000
_cell.angle_alpha   90.00
_cell.angle_beta   90.00
_cell.angle_gamma   90.00
#
_symmetry.space_group_name_H-M   'P 1'
#
loop_
_entity.id
_entity.type
_entity.pdbx_description
1 polymer ?
#
loop_
_entity_poly.entity_id
_entity_poly.type
_entity_poly.pdbx_seq_one_letter_code
_entity_poly.pdbx_strand_id
1 'polypeptide(L)'
;MIVTASAHTVPYAWGRQPRPGGLIVVPLAPMVHPDWPLAVLRVQDDGTAQGRCVGSAPFMPLRAQQVSTHSVQAAEARWQAAGKADLARYGLTVTPNGQHTWLDAPPNPLAATLE
;
A
#
# COMPACT_ATOMS: atom_id res chain seq x y z
N MET A 1 3.82 -11.40 -9.64
CA MET A 1 3.41 -10.25 -10.47
C MET A 1 4.22 -9.03 -10.08
N ILE A 2 4.70 -8.27 -11.05
CA ILE A 2 5.47 -7.04 -10.84
C ILE A 2 4.67 -5.90 -11.47
N VAL A 3 4.49 -4.81 -10.72
CA VAL A 3 3.80 -3.61 -11.18
C VAL A 3 4.84 -2.51 -11.36
N THR A 4 4.85 -1.86 -12.53
CA THR A 4 5.81 -0.80 -12.87
C THR A 4 5.15 0.58 -12.93
N ALA A 5 4.13 0.78 -12.09
CA ALA A 5 3.40 2.03 -11.89
C ALA A 5 2.90 2.08 -10.44
N SER A 6 2.84 3.28 -9.87
CA SER A 6 2.41 3.44 -8.48
C SER A 6 0.88 3.34 -8.35
N ALA A 7 0.42 2.63 -7.33
CA ALA A 7 -1.00 2.55 -6.98
C ALA A 7 -1.26 3.17 -5.60
N HIS A 8 -2.29 4.02 -5.47
CA HIS A 8 -2.84 4.33 -4.15
C HIS A 8 -3.87 3.28 -3.73
N THR A 9 -4.52 2.61 -4.69
CA THR A 9 -5.46 1.53 -4.45
C THR A 9 -5.03 0.30 -5.24
N VAL A 10 -4.66 -0.78 -4.57
CA VAL A 10 -4.32 -2.05 -5.19
C VAL A 10 -5.62 -2.79 -5.50
N PRO A 11 -5.99 -3.01 -6.78
CA PRO A 11 -7.22 -3.69 -7.14
C PRO A 11 -7.26 -5.12 -6.59
N TYR A 12 -8.34 -5.55 -5.93
CA TYR A 12 -8.47 -6.92 -5.43
C TYR A 12 -8.28 -7.98 -6.54
N ALA A 13 -8.70 -7.67 -7.76
CA ALA A 13 -8.51 -8.55 -8.93
C ALA A 13 -7.03 -8.92 -9.19
N TRP A 14 -6.08 -8.10 -8.75
CA TRP A 14 -4.65 -8.41 -8.84
C TRP A 14 -4.24 -9.57 -7.93
N GLY A 15 -4.87 -9.70 -6.76
CA GLY A 15 -4.71 -10.86 -5.86
C GLY A 15 -5.08 -12.19 -6.53
N ARG A 16 -5.98 -12.16 -7.51
CA ARG A 16 -6.46 -13.36 -8.20
C ARG A 16 -5.59 -13.80 -9.38
N GLN A 17 -4.54 -13.05 -9.74
CA GLN A 17 -3.70 -13.39 -10.90
C GLN A 17 -2.56 -14.36 -10.57
N PRO A 18 -1.75 -14.14 -9.50
CA PRO A 18 -0.76 -15.12 -9.09
C PRO A 18 -1.43 -16.39 -8.56
N ARG A 19 -0.73 -17.52 -8.63
CA ARG A 19 -1.10 -18.71 -7.85
C ARG A 19 -1.05 -18.37 -6.36
N PRO A 20 -1.84 -19.05 -5.50
CA PRO A 20 -1.69 -18.91 -4.05
C PRO A 20 -0.24 -19.11 -3.59
N GLY A 21 0.18 -18.32 -2.62
CA GLY A 21 1.57 -18.19 -2.18
C GLY A 21 2.44 -17.29 -3.07
N GLY A 22 1.97 -16.88 -4.26
CA GLY A 22 2.65 -15.97 -5.16
C GLY A 22 2.75 -14.54 -4.62
N LEU A 23 3.64 -13.75 -5.21
CA LEU A 23 3.90 -12.37 -4.78
C LEU A 23 3.31 -11.34 -5.75
N ILE A 24 2.84 -10.23 -5.19
CA ILE A 24 2.61 -8.97 -5.88
C ILE A 24 3.67 -7.99 -5.37
N VAL A 25 4.46 -7.44 -6.29
CA VAL A 25 5.42 -6.38 -5.99
C VAL A 25 4.89 -5.10 -6.62
N VAL A 26 4.52 -4.12 -5.78
CA VAL A 26 3.76 -2.94 -6.20
C VAL A 26 4.32 -1.66 -5.57
N PRO A 27 4.78 -0.68 -6.37
CA PRO A 27 5.00 0.67 -5.91
C PRO A 27 3.68 1.30 -5.45
N LEU A 28 3.70 1.97 -4.32
CA LEU A 28 2.57 2.65 -3.72
C LEU A 28 2.74 4.16 -3.88
N ALA A 29 1.66 4.82 -4.27
CA ALA A 29 1.58 6.26 -4.15
C ALA A 29 1.56 6.66 -2.65
N PRO A 30 1.83 7.93 -2.30
CA PRO A 30 1.83 8.38 -0.92
C PRO A 30 0.44 8.23 -0.29
N MET A 31 0.28 7.18 0.52
CA MET A 31 -0.93 6.90 1.29
C MET A 31 -0.76 7.26 2.77
N VAL A 32 0.36 6.81 3.33
CA VAL A 32 0.71 6.90 4.75
C VAL A 32 2.18 7.22 5.01
N HIS A 33 2.97 7.30 3.94
CA HIS A 33 4.41 7.58 3.99
C HIS A 33 4.77 8.45 2.78
N PRO A 34 5.57 9.52 2.95
CA PRO A 34 5.92 10.42 1.86
C PRO A 34 6.85 9.78 0.81
N ASP A 35 7.69 8.84 1.21
CA ASP A 35 8.75 8.26 0.35
C ASP A 35 8.29 7.18 -0.64
N TRP A 36 7.04 7.21 -1.13
CA TRP A 36 6.55 6.36 -2.23
C TRP A 36 6.91 4.86 -2.08
N PRO A 37 6.26 4.13 -1.14
CA PRO A 37 6.75 2.82 -0.71
C PRO A 37 6.65 1.73 -1.79
N LEU A 38 7.58 0.79 -1.80
CA LEU A 38 7.47 -0.48 -2.51
C LEU A 38 6.89 -1.55 -1.58
N ALA A 39 5.70 -2.05 -1.87
CA ALA A 39 5.09 -3.14 -1.11
C ALA A 39 5.32 -4.50 -1.79
N VAL A 40 5.64 -5.51 -0.98
CA VAL A 40 5.70 -6.91 -1.39
C VAL A 40 4.60 -7.66 -0.66
N LEU A 41 3.57 -8.07 -1.40
CA LEU A 41 2.38 -8.72 -0.85
C LEU A 41 2.37 -10.20 -1.24
N ARG A 42 2.14 -11.08 -0.29
CA ARG A 42 1.90 -12.49 -0.54
C ARG A 42 0.41 -12.74 -0.71
N VAL A 43 0.06 -13.44 -1.78
CA VAL A 43 -1.32 -13.86 -2.09
C VAL A 43 -1.63 -15.13 -1.31
N GLN A 44 -2.75 -15.12 -0.59
CA GLN A 44 -3.31 -16.25 0.15
C GLN A 44 -4.28 -17.05 -0.73
N ASP A 45 -4.73 -18.21 -0.25
CA ASP A 45 -5.61 -19.11 -1.01
C ASP A 45 -6.98 -18.49 -1.34
N ASP A 46 -7.46 -17.57 -0.51
CA ASP A 46 -8.71 -16.83 -0.68
C ASP A 46 -8.59 -15.62 -1.62
N GLY A 47 -7.37 -15.31 -2.12
CA GLY A 47 -7.08 -14.14 -2.93
C GLY A 47 -6.68 -12.89 -2.12
N THR A 48 -6.69 -12.94 -0.79
CA THR A 48 -6.18 -11.87 0.07
C THR A 48 -4.69 -11.68 -0.18
N ALA A 49 -4.27 -10.43 -0.42
CA ALA A 49 -2.86 -10.08 -0.58
C ALA A 49 -2.40 -9.27 0.63
N GLN A 50 -1.36 -9.73 1.32
CA GLN A 50 -0.85 -9.07 2.52
C GLN A 50 0.67 -9.04 2.54
N GLY A 51 1.27 -7.93 2.97
CA GLY A 51 2.70 -7.87 3.20
C GLY A 51 3.20 -6.49 3.59
N ARG A 52 4.52 -6.29 3.50
CA ARG A 52 5.21 -5.10 4.01
C ARG A 52 5.74 -4.21 2.91
N CYS A 53 5.92 -2.95 3.26
CA CYS A 53 6.77 -2.03 2.53
C CYS A 53 8.25 -2.42 2.77
N VAL A 54 9.07 -2.42 1.72
CA VAL A 54 10.47 -2.89 1.78
C VAL A 54 11.50 -1.84 1.37
N GLY A 55 11.05 -0.67 0.92
CA GLY A 55 11.91 0.43 0.49
C GLY A 55 11.11 1.50 -0.26
N SER A 56 11.80 2.53 -0.76
CA SER A 56 11.22 3.56 -1.62
C SER A 56 11.30 3.15 -3.10
N ALA A 57 10.23 3.40 -3.86
CA ALA A 57 10.19 3.21 -5.31
C ALA A 57 9.23 4.23 -5.96
N PRO A 58 9.68 5.47 -6.23
CA PRO A 58 8.83 6.50 -6.82
C PRO A 58 8.59 6.23 -8.31
N PHE A 59 7.49 5.55 -8.62
CA PHE A 59 7.01 5.35 -9.98
C PHE A 59 5.87 6.33 -10.33
N MET A 60 5.67 6.54 -11.62
CA MET A 60 4.51 7.28 -12.12
C MET A 60 3.20 6.61 -11.63
N PRO A 61 2.23 7.37 -11.07
CA PRO A 61 0.95 6.81 -10.68
C PRO A 61 0.21 6.19 -11.86
N LEU A 62 -0.56 5.13 -11.61
CA LEU A 62 -1.54 4.63 -12.56
C LEU A 62 -2.43 5.77 -13.05
N ARG A 63 -2.77 5.78 -14.34
CA ARG A 63 -3.49 6.90 -14.96
C ARG A 63 -4.83 7.21 -14.27
N ALA A 64 -5.52 6.20 -13.78
CA ALA A 64 -6.80 6.33 -13.07
C ALA A 64 -6.63 6.65 -11.57
N GLN A 65 -5.39 6.68 -11.08
CA GLN A 65 -5.02 6.86 -9.67
C GLN A 65 -4.05 8.03 -9.50
N GLN A 66 -4.31 9.13 -10.22
CA GLN A 66 -3.45 10.31 -10.15
C GLN A 66 -3.40 10.85 -8.72
N VAL A 67 -2.20 11.27 -8.32
CA VAL A 67 -1.94 11.80 -6.99
C VAL A 67 -2.11 13.31 -7.01
N SER A 68 -2.96 13.82 -6.13
CA SER A 68 -3.12 15.26 -5.90
C SER A 68 -2.16 15.75 -4.82
N THR A 69 -1.90 17.05 -4.78
CA THR A 69 -1.15 17.68 -3.68
C THR A 69 -1.79 17.39 -2.32
N HIS A 70 -3.12 17.38 -2.24
CA HIS A 70 -3.84 17.07 -1.00
C HIS A 70 -3.55 15.65 -0.50
N SER A 71 -3.51 14.67 -1.41
CA SER A 71 -3.17 13.29 -1.08
C SER A 71 -1.76 13.16 -0.50
N VAL A 72 -0.80 13.91 -1.06
CA VAL A 72 0.58 13.96 -0.56
C VAL A 72 0.65 14.58 0.84
N GLN A 73 -0.04 15.71 1.04
CA GLN A 73 -0.11 16.39 2.34
C GLN A 73 -0.77 15.51 3.41
N ALA A 74 -1.83 14.78 3.06
CA ALA A 74 -2.48 13.85 3.96
C ALA A 74 -1.57 12.66 4.35
N ALA A 75 -0.79 12.14 3.40
CA ALA A 75 0.18 11.08 3.69
C ALA A 75 1.30 11.57 4.62
N GLU A 76 1.82 12.78 4.38
CA GLU A 76 2.81 13.44 5.25
C GLU A 76 2.25 13.61 6.68
N ALA A 77 1.03 14.13 6.82
CA ALA A 77 0.38 14.31 8.12
C ALA A 77 0.21 12.97 8.86
N ARG A 78 -0.16 11.89 8.16
CA ARG A 78 -0.26 10.54 8.75
C ARG A 78 1.09 10.00 9.20
N TRP A 79 2.14 10.20 8.41
CA TRP A 79 3.50 9.80 8.76
C TRP A 79 4.00 10.55 10.01
N GLN A 80 3.74 11.86 10.09
CA GLN A 80 4.06 12.67 11.27
C GLN A 80 3.28 12.20 12.51
N ALA A 81 1.97 11.95 12.37
CA ALA A 81 1.14 11.44 13.46
C ALA A 81 1.57 10.04 13.93
N ALA A 82 2.11 9.22 13.04
CA ALA A 82 2.72 7.92 13.34
C ALA A 82 4.14 8.03 13.94
N GLY A 83 4.60 9.23 14.31
CA GLY A 83 5.91 9.45 14.90
C GLY A 83 7.07 9.32 13.91
N LYS A 84 6.81 9.58 12.63
CA LYS A 84 7.78 9.44 11.53
C LYS A 84 8.39 8.04 11.46
N ALA A 85 7.55 7.03 11.61
CA ALA A 85 7.96 5.65 11.60
C ALA A 85 8.70 5.28 10.30
N ASP A 86 9.67 4.39 10.41
CA ASP A 86 10.36 3.80 9.27
C ASP A 86 9.36 3.13 8.32
N LEU A 87 9.53 3.37 7.02
CA LEU A 87 8.79 2.76 5.93
C LEU A 87 8.62 1.24 6.09
N ALA A 88 9.65 0.52 6.54
CA ALA A 88 9.59 -0.94 6.70
C ALA A 88 8.59 -1.43 7.77
N ARG A 89 8.16 -0.53 8.66
CA ARG A 89 7.15 -0.82 9.69
C ARG A 89 5.74 -0.83 9.12
N TYR A 90 5.53 -0.19 7.97
CA TYR A 90 4.24 -0.17 7.30
C TYR A 90 3.99 -1.44 6.51
N GLY A 91 2.72 -1.81 6.42
CA GLY A 91 2.27 -2.83 5.50
C GLY A 91 0.86 -2.58 4.99
N LEU A 92 0.43 -3.48 4.12
CA LEU A 92 -0.82 -3.38 3.40
C LEU A 92 -1.50 -4.74 3.37
N THR A 93 -2.81 -4.75 3.61
CA THR A 93 -3.68 -5.89 3.40
C THR A 93 -4.76 -5.49 2.40
N VAL A 94 -4.96 -6.31 1.37
CA VAL A 94 -5.95 -6.15 0.31
C VAL A 94 -6.87 -7.37 0.33
N THR A 95 -8.17 -7.13 0.48
CA THR A 95 -9.22 -8.14 0.54
C THR A 95 -10.32 -7.79 -0.48
N PRO A 96 -11.33 -8.65 -0.69
CA PRO A 96 -12.50 -8.30 -1.51
C PRO A 96 -13.23 -7.03 -1.02
N ASN A 97 -13.16 -6.75 0.29
CA ASN A 97 -13.90 -5.65 0.93
C ASN A 97 -13.12 -4.32 0.89
N GLY A 98 -11.88 -4.32 0.40
CA GLY A 98 -11.06 -3.13 0.29
C GLY A 98 -9.62 -3.38 0.72
N GLN A 99 -8.91 -2.30 1.03
CA GLN A 99 -7.54 -2.37 1.52
C GLN A 99 -7.37 -1.51 2.77
N HIS A 100 -6.46 -1.91 3.64
CA HIS A 100 -6.05 -1.10 4.77
C HIS A 100 -4.53 -1.16 4.95
N THR A 101 -3.96 -0.01 5.28
CA THR A 101 -2.57 0.10 5.69
C THR A 101 -2.49 -0.07 7.19
N TRP A 102 -1.39 -0.64 7.66
CA TRP A 102 -1.16 -0.90 9.08
C TRP A 102 0.27 -0.58 9.47
N LEU A 103 0.49 -0.30 10.75
CA LEU A 103 1.80 -0.06 11.33
C LEU A 103 2.18 -1.20 12.27
N ASP A 104 3.39 -1.74 12.11
CA ASP A 104 3.98 -2.86 12.83
C ASP A 104 3.29 -4.22 12.62
N ALA A 105 1.96 -4.31 12.68
CA ALA A 105 1.23 -5.56 12.50
C ALA A 105 -0.14 -5.35 11.82
N PRO A 106 -0.63 -6.32 11.03
CA PRO A 106 -1.93 -6.23 10.35
C PRO A 106 -3.14 -5.84 11.21
N PRO A 107 -3.27 -6.29 12.48
CA PRO A 107 -4.39 -5.91 13.34
C PRO A 107 -4.38 -4.44 13.81
N ASN A 108 -3.36 -3.65 13.44
CA ASN A 108 -3.23 -2.24 13.79
C ASN A 108 -3.46 -1.35 12.56
N PRO A 109 -4.71 -1.21 12.07
CA PRO A 109 -5.00 -0.39 10.91
C PRO A 109 -4.72 1.08 11.21
N LEU A 110 -4.04 1.76 10.29
CA LEU A 110 -3.97 3.21 10.31
C LEU A 110 -5.32 3.73 9.85
N ALA A 111 -5.96 4.55 10.69
CA ALA A 111 -7.25 5.15 10.37
C ALA A 111 -7.15 5.88 9.02
N ALA A 112 -8.03 5.53 8.08
CA ALA A 112 -8.35 6.41 6.98
C ALA A 112 -9.05 7.61 7.62
N THR A 113 -8.33 8.71 7.82
CA THR A 113 -8.96 9.95 8.29
C THR A 113 -10.07 10.27 7.30
N LEU A 114 -11.33 10.13 7.76
CA LEU A 114 -12.50 10.64 7.07
C LEU A 114 -12.35 12.16 7.03
N GLU A 115 -12.36 12.72 5.83
CA GLU A 115 -12.91 14.06 5.61
C GLU A 115 -14.29 13.89 4.98
#